data_AF-A0A8H2VGB3-F1
#
_entry.id   AF-A0A8H2VGB3-F1
#
_cell.length_a   1.000
_cell.length_b   1.000
_cell.length_c   1.000
_cell.angle_alpha   90.00
_cell.angle_beta   90.00
_cell.angle_gamma   90.00
#
_symmetry.space_group_name_H-M   'P 1'
#
loop_
_entity.id
_entity.type
_entity.pdbx_description
1 polymer ?
#
loop_
_entity_poly.entity_id
_entity_poly.type
_entity_poly.pdbx_seq_one_letter_code
_entity_poly.pdbx_strand_id
1 'polypeptide(L)'
;MSGQIYFSKFLVTDQVFYVSKHTFALVNLKPIVPGHILIVPLRTTAITLGSLTPEESQDYFRTLQLIQQFIKWEYKADALNIAMQDGPEAGQSVPHVHTHVIPRYRKNNFGDEVYKKIDEWQFRRDIYLGNGGREGRKQDATNFAPDRERVERDVNVMHEEARTLKKRLREFLKEFPEINEKWGEHI
;
A
#
# COMPACT_ATOMS: atom_id res chain seq x y z
N MET A 1 8.39 5.84 -21.56
CA MET A 1 7.03 5.85 -22.15
C MET A 1 6.15 6.75 -21.28
N SER A 2 5.61 7.85 -21.80
CA SER A 2 4.79 8.81 -21.03
C SER A 2 3.30 8.61 -21.31
N GLY A 3 2.74 7.49 -20.83
CA GLY A 3 1.30 7.26 -20.80
C GLY A 3 0.69 7.77 -19.49
N GLN A 4 -0.59 8.14 -19.51
CA GLN A 4 -1.35 8.41 -18.29
C GLN A 4 -1.48 7.11 -17.47
N ILE A 5 -1.27 7.18 -16.16
CA ILE A 5 -1.40 6.05 -15.25
C ILE A 5 -2.64 6.24 -14.39
N TYR A 6 -3.44 5.19 -14.28
CA TYR A 6 -4.68 5.20 -13.54
C TYR A 6 -4.66 4.21 -12.38
N PHE A 7 -5.11 4.65 -11.21
CA PHE A 7 -5.51 3.78 -10.12
C PHE A 7 -7.02 3.65 -10.15
N SER A 8 -7.53 2.54 -10.71
CA SER A 8 -8.96 2.39 -11.02
C SER A 8 -9.38 3.50 -12.00
N LYS A 9 -10.22 4.44 -11.59
CA LYS A 9 -10.64 5.60 -12.38
C LYS A 9 -9.84 6.89 -12.10
N PHE A 10 -8.94 6.87 -11.13
CA PHE A 10 -8.21 8.07 -10.68
C PHE A 10 -6.93 8.24 -11.50
N LEU A 11 -6.73 9.41 -12.11
CA LEU A 11 -5.47 9.76 -12.77
C LEU A 11 -4.40 10.02 -11.70
N VAL A 12 -3.35 9.20 -11.68
CA VAL A 12 -2.33 9.22 -10.61
C VAL A 12 -0.89 9.41 -11.09
N THR A 13 -0.70 9.76 -12.37
CA THR A 13 0.62 9.81 -13.03
C THR A 13 1.67 10.59 -12.23
N ASP A 14 1.30 11.71 -11.61
CA ASP A 14 2.24 12.58 -10.88
C ASP A 14 2.53 12.11 -9.45
N GLN A 15 1.76 11.15 -8.93
CA GLN A 15 1.97 10.49 -7.65
C GLN A 15 2.82 9.21 -7.76
N VAL A 16 3.11 8.78 -9.00
CA VAL A 16 3.88 7.56 -9.29
C VAL A 16 5.38 7.86 -9.24
N PHE A 17 6.11 7.06 -8.47
CA PHE A 17 7.57 7.17 -8.35
C PHE A 17 8.32 6.01 -9.02
N TYR A 18 7.66 4.90 -9.33
CA TYR A 18 8.24 3.75 -10.03
C TYR A 18 7.21 3.10 -10.96
N VAL A 19 7.67 2.62 -12.12
CA VAL A 19 6.87 1.86 -13.10
C VAL A 19 7.75 0.74 -13.64
N SER A 20 7.22 -0.48 -13.63
CA SER A 20 7.77 -1.67 -14.29
C SER A 20 6.92 -2.03 -15.52
N LYS A 21 7.04 -3.26 -16.04
CA LYS A 21 6.33 -3.68 -17.24
C LYS A 21 4.81 -3.73 -17.04
N HIS A 22 4.35 -4.18 -15.88
CA HIS A 22 2.92 -4.39 -15.58
C HIS A 22 2.48 -3.73 -14.26
N THR A 23 3.39 -3.10 -13.52
CA THR A 23 3.14 -2.63 -12.15
C THR A 23 3.67 -1.21 -11.97
N PHE A 24 3.11 -0.48 -11.03
CA PHE A 24 3.63 0.81 -10.59
C PHE A 24 3.54 0.96 -9.08
N ALA A 25 4.36 1.88 -8.55
CA ALA A 25 4.35 2.28 -7.16
C ALA A 25 4.03 3.77 -7.03
N LEU A 26 3.13 4.12 -6.12
CA LEU A 26 2.68 5.49 -5.87
C LEU A 26 2.60 5.82 -4.39
N VAL A 27 2.71 7.11 -4.07
CA VAL A 27 2.50 7.61 -2.71
C VAL A 27 1.02 7.57 -2.33
N ASN A 28 0.71 7.24 -1.08
CA ASN A 28 -0.69 7.08 -0.65
C ASN A 28 -1.35 8.44 -0.34
N LEU A 29 -2.59 8.67 -0.81
CA LEU A 29 -3.35 9.89 -0.49
C LEU A 29 -3.57 10.07 1.03
N LYS A 30 -3.82 8.97 1.74
CA LYS A 30 -4.12 8.95 3.18
C LYS A 30 -3.15 8.01 3.91
N PRO A 31 -1.88 8.40 4.10
CA PRO A 31 -0.89 7.55 4.72
C PRO A 31 -1.25 7.26 6.20
N ILE A 32 -0.89 6.07 6.70
CA ILE A 32 -1.03 5.74 8.14
C ILE A 32 0.16 6.34 8.89
N VAL A 33 1.33 6.25 8.27
CA VAL A 33 2.61 6.81 8.71
C VAL A 33 3.37 7.34 7.49
N PRO A 34 4.36 8.23 7.67
CA PRO A 34 5.27 8.61 6.59
C PRO A 34 5.88 7.39 5.88
N GLY A 35 5.95 7.45 4.55
CA GLY A 35 6.43 6.34 3.72
C GLY A 35 5.41 5.21 3.48
N HIS A 36 4.15 5.38 3.88
CA HIS A 36 3.06 4.50 3.43
C HIS A 36 2.82 4.71 1.92
N ILE A 37 3.19 3.71 1.13
CA ILE A 37 3.00 3.67 -0.33
C ILE A 37 2.11 2.51 -0.76
N LEU A 38 1.71 2.53 -2.03
CA LEU A 38 0.91 1.48 -2.66
C LEU A 38 1.66 0.87 -3.86
N ILE A 39 1.47 -0.43 -4.09
CA ILE A 39 1.89 -1.16 -5.30
C ILE A 39 0.67 -1.66 -6.05
N VAL A 40 0.56 -1.35 -7.34
CA VAL A 40 -0.67 -1.50 -8.13
C VAL A 40 -0.33 -1.98 -9.55
N PRO A 41 -1.07 -2.93 -10.16
CA PRO A 41 -0.86 -3.28 -11.56
C PRO A 41 -1.33 -2.13 -12.47
N LEU A 42 -0.77 -2.02 -13.67
CA LEU A 42 -1.16 -1.02 -14.66
C LEU A 42 -2.57 -1.27 -15.21
N ARG A 43 -3.00 -2.53 -15.28
CA ARG A 43 -4.31 -2.91 -15.80
C ARG A 43 -5.40 -2.69 -14.76
N THR A 44 -6.15 -1.61 -14.94
CA THR A 44 -7.21 -1.16 -14.01
C THR A 44 -8.37 -2.14 -13.81
N THR A 45 -8.52 -3.15 -14.67
CA THR A 45 -9.53 -4.20 -14.51
C THR A 45 -9.09 -5.37 -13.62
N ALA A 46 -7.85 -5.37 -13.13
CA ALA A 46 -7.39 -6.34 -12.14
C ALA A 46 -7.94 -5.97 -10.75
N ILE A 47 -9.16 -6.38 -10.42
CA ILE A 47 -9.84 -5.99 -9.19
C ILE A 47 -9.25 -6.71 -7.96
N THR A 48 -8.95 -8.00 -8.10
CA THR A 48 -8.45 -8.88 -7.03
C THR A 48 -7.11 -9.50 -7.40
N LEU A 49 -6.40 -10.09 -6.42
CA LEU A 49 -5.14 -10.80 -6.66
C LEU A 49 -5.30 -11.92 -7.71
N GLY A 50 -6.39 -12.68 -7.60
CA GLY A 50 -6.72 -13.74 -8.56
C GLY A 50 -7.07 -13.24 -9.97
N SER A 51 -7.21 -11.93 -10.17
CA SER A 51 -7.47 -11.34 -11.49
C SER A 51 -6.21 -11.12 -12.32
N LEU A 52 -5.01 -11.24 -11.74
CA LEU A 52 -3.74 -11.03 -12.44
C LEU A 52 -3.41 -12.20 -13.38
N THR A 53 -2.83 -11.90 -14.55
CA THR A 53 -2.20 -12.95 -15.37
C THR A 53 -0.91 -13.45 -14.70
N PRO A 54 -0.36 -14.61 -15.11
CA PRO A 54 0.93 -15.09 -14.59
C PRO A 54 2.07 -14.06 -14.74
N GLU A 55 2.13 -13.35 -15.87
CA GLU A 55 3.15 -12.35 -16.16
C GLU A 55 2.97 -11.09 -15.29
N GLU A 56 1.72 -10.64 -15.12
CA GLU A 56 1.41 -9.52 -14.23
C GLU A 56 1.73 -9.87 -12.78
N SER A 57 1.38 -11.07 -12.32
CA SER A 57 1.69 -11.54 -10.97
C SER A 57 3.20 -11.58 -10.72
N GLN A 58 3.97 -12.10 -11.68
CA GLN A 58 5.43 -12.14 -11.57
C GLN A 58 6.04 -10.73 -11.47
N ASP A 59 5.63 -9.82 -12.34
CA ASP A 59 6.10 -8.43 -12.32
C ASP A 59 5.62 -7.68 -11.06
N TYR A 60 4.42 -7.98 -10.57
CA TYR A 60 3.83 -7.40 -9.36
C TYR A 60 4.65 -7.76 -8.12
N PHE A 61 4.92 -9.05 -7.90
CA PHE A 61 5.69 -9.50 -6.74
C PHE A 61 7.19 -9.18 -6.87
N ARG A 62 7.74 -9.10 -8.10
CA ARG A 62 9.08 -8.56 -8.36
C ARG A 62 9.16 -7.09 -7.90
N THR A 63 8.20 -6.28 -8.34
CA THR A 63 8.10 -4.86 -7.97
C THR A 63 7.93 -4.70 -6.46
N LEU A 64 7.06 -5.50 -5.84
CA LEU A 64 6.85 -5.47 -4.39
C LEU A 64 8.16 -5.73 -3.62
N GLN A 65 8.96 -6.72 -4.02
CA GLN A 65 10.24 -7.01 -3.36
C GLN A 65 11.27 -5.88 -3.53
N LEU A 66 11.35 -5.27 -4.71
CA LEU A 66 12.22 -4.12 -4.93
C LEU A 66 11.82 -2.93 -4.05
N ILE A 67 10.54 -2.56 -4.10
CA ILE A 67 10.04 -1.37 -3.39
C ILE A 67 10.04 -1.59 -1.87
N GLN A 68 9.79 -2.82 -1.40
CA GLN A 68 9.94 -3.18 0.01
C GLN A 68 11.36 -2.87 0.52
N GLN A 69 12.40 -3.28 -0.21
CA GLN A 69 13.78 -3.04 0.20
C GLN A 69 14.12 -1.55 0.17
N PHE A 70 13.69 -0.86 -0.88
CA PHE A 70 13.89 0.58 -1.03
C PHE A 70 13.22 1.37 0.10
N ILE A 71 11.93 1.13 0.38
CA ILE A 71 11.20 1.85 1.43
C ILE A 71 11.81 1.58 2.81
N LYS A 72 12.26 0.35 3.07
CA LYS A 72 12.96 0.03 4.31
C LYS A 72 14.25 0.85 4.46
N TRP A 73 15.07 0.94 3.41
CA TRP A 73 16.30 1.72 3.40
C TRP A 73 16.03 3.22 3.54
N GLU A 74 15.13 3.78 2.71
CA GLU A 74 14.86 5.21 2.63
C GLU A 74 14.36 5.77 3.96
N TYR A 75 13.42 5.06 4.58
CA TYR A 75 12.80 5.48 5.82
C TYR A 75 13.51 4.93 7.06
N LYS A 76 14.64 4.22 6.89
CA LYS A 76 15.39 3.57 7.98
C LYS A 76 14.48 2.74 8.89
N ALA A 77 13.53 2.04 8.28
CA ALA A 77 12.53 1.27 9.01
C ALA A 77 13.13 -0.04 9.55
N ASP A 78 12.72 -0.43 10.75
CA ASP A 78 13.13 -1.72 11.33
C ASP A 78 12.45 -2.88 10.60
N ALA A 79 11.16 -2.69 10.28
CA ALA A 79 10.31 -3.67 9.60
C ALA A 79 9.25 -2.97 8.72
N LEU A 80 8.48 -3.77 7.99
CA LEU A 80 7.38 -3.29 7.14
C LEU A 80 6.13 -4.15 7.36
N ASN A 81 4.95 -3.54 7.43
CA ASN A 81 3.72 -4.27 7.12
C ASN A 81 3.52 -4.27 5.61
N ILE A 82 3.26 -5.46 5.07
CA ILE A 82 2.89 -5.69 3.68
C ILE A 82 1.49 -6.28 3.72
N ALA A 83 0.49 -5.51 3.27
CA ALA A 83 -0.91 -5.90 3.43
C ALA A 83 -1.69 -5.67 2.14
N MET A 84 -2.53 -6.65 1.78
CA MET A 84 -3.44 -6.59 0.65
C MET A 84 -4.86 -6.82 1.16
N GLN A 85 -5.78 -5.96 0.76
CA GLN A 85 -7.21 -6.12 1.01
C GLN A 85 -7.84 -6.64 -0.28
N ASP A 86 -8.02 -7.97 -0.35
CA ASP A 86 -8.48 -8.63 -1.57
C ASP A 86 -10.00 -8.81 -1.56
N GLY A 87 -10.72 -7.82 -2.11
CA GLY A 87 -12.16 -7.77 -2.18
C GLY A 87 -12.82 -6.86 -1.11
N PRO A 88 -14.09 -6.45 -1.32
CA PRO A 88 -14.76 -5.45 -0.47
C PRO A 88 -14.84 -5.84 1.01
N GLU A 89 -15.12 -7.11 1.31
CA GLU A 89 -15.24 -7.62 2.68
C GLU A 89 -13.89 -7.68 3.41
N ALA A 90 -12.78 -7.73 2.67
CA ALA A 90 -11.43 -7.58 3.21
C ALA A 90 -11.05 -6.10 3.46
N GLY A 91 -11.96 -5.17 3.16
CA GLY A 91 -11.76 -3.72 3.34
C GLY A 91 -11.31 -2.97 2.10
N GLN A 92 -11.29 -3.62 0.93
CA GLN A 92 -10.86 -2.99 -0.32
C GLN A 92 -11.79 -1.82 -0.69
N SER A 93 -11.27 -0.59 -0.58
CA SER A 93 -12.04 0.63 -0.85
C SER A 93 -12.02 1.05 -2.32
N VAL A 94 -10.95 0.70 -3.05
CA VAL A 94 -10.77 0.96 -4.49
C VAL A 94 -10.73 -0.37 -5.25
N PRO A 95 -11.63 -0.61 -6.23
CA PRO A 95 -11.72 -1.88 -6.96
C PRO A 95 -10.60 -2.01 -7.99
N HIS A 96 -9.38 -2.17 -7.51
CA HIS A 96 -8.14 -2.38 -8.25
C HIS A 96 -7.13 -2.93 -7.25
N VAL A 97 -6.60 -4.13 -7.46
CA VAL A 97 -5.74 -4.80 -6.47
C VAL A 97 -4.53 -3.93 -6.13
N HIS A 98 -4.28 -3.75 -4.84
CA HIS A 98 -3.16 -2.94 -4.37
C HIS A 98 -2.59 -3.48 -3.06
N THR A 99 -1.28 -3.36 -2.90
CA THR A 99 -0.56 -3.74 -1.68
C THR A 99 -0.09 -2.50 -0.97
N HIS A 100 -0.45 -2.39 0.30
CA HIS A 100 0.07 -1.40 1.23
C HIS A 100 1.46 -1.81 1.70
N VAL A 101 2.43 -0.90 1.60
CA VAL A 101 3.76 -1.04 2.17
C VAL A 101 3.95 0.04 3.22
N ILE A 102 4.11 -0.36 4.49
CA ILE A 102 4.00 0.55 5.64
C ILE A 102 5.23 0.41 6.56
N PRO A 103 6.11 1.41 6.64
CA PRO A 103 7.24 1.49 7.58
C PRO A 103 6.88 1.27 9.05
N ARG A 104 7.67 0.44 9.75
CA ARG A 104 7.52 0.15 11.18
C ARG A 104 8.84 0.39 11.92
N TYR A 105 8.72 0.96 13.13
CA TYR A 105 9.85 1.30 13.99
C TYR A 105 9.67 0.70 15.39
N ARG A 106 10.74 0.15 15.96
CA ARG A 106 10.78 -0.57 17.24
C ARG A 106 10.28 0.27 18.41
N LYS A 107 10.56 1.58 18.41
CA LYS A 107 10.13 2.50 19.48
C LYS A 107 8.66 2.90 19.43
N ASN A 108 7.99 2.71 18.28
CA ASN A 108 6.60 3.16 18.09
C ASN A 108 5.57 2.05 18.35
N ASN A 109 5.94 0.95 19.02
CA ASN A 109 5.18 -0.25 19.42
C ASN A 109 3.68 -0.42 19.04
N PHE A 110 3.26 -0.05 17.83
CA PHE A 110 1.99 -0.44 17.21
C PHE A 110 2.00 -1.93 16.82
N GLY A 111 2.94 -2.71 17.37
CA GLY A 111 3.29 -4.08 16.97
C GLY A 111 2.11 -5.04 17.07
N ASP A 112 1.16 -4.74 17.96
CA ASP A 112 0.05 -5.63 18.29
C ASP A 112 -1.34 -5.02 18.02
N GLU A 113 -1.46 -3.71 17.76
CA GLU A 113 -2.79 -3.08 17.55
C GLU A 113 -3.39 -3.34 16.16
N VAL A 114 -2.58 -3.74 15.18
CA VAL A 114 -3.09 -4.23 13.89
C VAL A 114 -3.81 -5.57 14.07
N TYR A 115 -3.28 -6.45 14.92
CA TYR A 115 -3.88 -7.76 15.22
C TYR A 115 -5.08 -7.62 16.15
N LYS A 116 -5.07 -6.71 17.14
CA LYS A 116 -6.29 -6.37 17.91
C LYS A 116 -7.48 -5.97 17.02
N LYS A 117 -7.22 -5.29 15.90
CA LYS A 117 -8.25 -4.86 14.92
C LYS A 117 -8.72 -5.96 13.97
N ILE A 118 -7.87 -6.97 13.72
CA ILE A 118 -8.27 -8.22 13.04
C ILE A 118 -9.12 -9.07 13.99
N ASP A 119 -8.78 -9.12 15.28
CA ASP A 119 -9.57 -9.80 16.31
C ASP A 119 -10.90 -9.09 16.62
N GLU A 120 -10.97 -7.75 16.54
CA GLU A 120 -12.23 -6.98 16.56
C GLU A 120 -13.18 -7.33 15.40
N TRP A 121 -12.69 -8.03 14.36
CA TRP A 121 -13.55 -8.59 13.31
C TRP A 121 -14.34 -9.82 13.80
N GLN A 122 -13.94 -10.50 14.89
CA GLN A 122 -14.77 -11.53 15.54
C GLN A 122 -16.08 -10.92 16.08
N PHE A 123 -16.01 -9.69 16.62
CA PHE A 123 -17.19 -8.95 17.08
C PHE A 123 -18.13 -8.55 15.92
N ARG A 124 -17.54 -8.16 14.77
CA ARG A 124 -18.33 -7.85 13.56
C ARG A 124 -18.91 -9.10 12.91
N ARG A 125 -18.23 -10.25 12.99
CA ARG A 125 -18.73 -11.55 12.55
C ARG A 125 -19.95 -11.96 13.35
N ASP A 126 -19.93 -11.85 14.67
CA ASP A 126 -21.05 -12.31 15.51
C ASP A 126 -22.28 -11.38 15.38
N ILE A 127 -22.07 -10.08 15.11
CA ILE A 127 -23.15 -9.15 14.71
C ILE A 127 -23.68 -9.46 13.29
N TYR A 128 -22.81 -9.78 12.32
CA TYR A 128 -23.22 -10.17 10.97
C TYR A 128 -23.91 -11.55 10.93
N LEU A 129 -23.62 -12.43 11.89
CA LEU A 129 -24.24 -13.75 12.08
C LEU A 129 -25.45 -13.71 13.03
N GLY A 130 -25.82 -12.55 13.58
CA GLY A 130 -27.09 -12.33 14.29
C GLY A 130 -27.07 -12.49 15.82
N ASN A 131 -25.91 -12.64 16.48
CA ASN A 131 -25.83 -12.78 17.94
C ASN A 131 -25.29 -11.49 18.60
N GLY A 132 -26.13 -10.82 19.41
CA GLY A 132 -25.65 -9.78 20.35
C GLY A 132 -26.47 -8.49 20.47
N GLY A 133 -27.51 -8.29 19.66
CA GLY A 133 -28.46 -7.20 19.86
C GLY A 133 -27.84 -5.78 19.92
N ARG A 134 -28.50 -4.88 20.67
CA ARG A 134 -28.33 -3.41 20.57
C ARG A 134 -27.33 -2.81 21.56
N GLU A 135 -26.80 -3.58 22.52
CA GLU A 135 -26.03 -3.07 23.66
C GLU A 135 -24.50 -3.12 23.49
N GLY A 136 -23.96 -4.01 22.64
CA GLY A 136 -22.51 -4.10 22.41
C GLY A 136 -21.89 -2.92 21.63
N ARG A 137 -22.70 -1.96 21.18
CA ARG A 137 -22.28 -0.84 20.31
C ARG A 137 -21.87 0.44 21.07
N LYS A 138 -21.83 0.43 22.41
CA LYS A 138 -21.73 1.66 23.20
C LYS A 138 -20.46 1.89 24.01
N GLN A 139 -19.51 0.96 24.05
CA GLN A 139 -18.33 1.11 24.89
C GLN A 139 -17.04 0.91 24.09
N ASP A 140 -16.28 2.01 24.02
CA ASP A 140 -14.82 2.03 24.04
C ASP A 140 -14.09 2.02 22.69
N ALA A 141 -14.04 3.24 22.17
CA ALA A 141 -13.17 3.73 21.13
C ALA A 141 -11.67 3.57 21.45
N THR A 142 -10.91 3.07 20.48
CA THR A 142 -9.55 3.57 20.21
C THR A 142 -9.57 4.22 18.83
N ASN A 143 -9.49 5.55 18.82
CA ASN A 143 -9.70 6.39 17.65
C ASN A 143 -8.58 6.20 16.62
N PHE A 144 -8.83 5.34 15.63
CA PHE A 144 -8.24 5.51 14.31
C PHE A 144 -9.34 5.42 13.25
N ALA A 145 -9.55 6.57 12.63
CA ALA A 145 -10.41 6.78 11.48
C ALA A 145 -10.24 5.66 10.42
N PRO A 146 -11.30 4.93 10.01
CA PRO A 146 -11.29 4.17 8.77
C PRO A 146 -10.81 5.05 7.59
N ASP A 147 -10.41 4.45 6.47
CA ASP A 147 -9.94 5.18 5.27
C ASP A 147 -10.79 6.41 4.89
N ARG A 148 -12.08 6.35 5.18
CA ARG A 148 -13.08 7.40 4.96
C ARG A 148 -12.93 8.62 5.88
N GLU A 149 -12.43 8.44 7.09
CA GLU A 149 -12.32 9.47 8.14
C GLU A 149 -10.89 10.07 8.24
N ARG A 150 -9.89 9.52 7.54
CA ARG A 150 -8.54 10.11 7.48
C ARG A 150 -8.50 11.30 6.52
N VAL A 151 -7.72 12.31 6.89
CA VAL A 151 -7.55 13.56 6.12
C VAL A 151 -6.70 13.30 4.87
N GLU A 152 -7.19 13.79 3.74
CA GLU A 152 -6.44 13.76 2.47
C GLU A 152 -5.25 14.71 2.53
N ARG A 153 -4.13 14.28 1.96
CA ARG A 153 -2.98 15.16 1.79
C ARG A 153 -3.20 16.11 0.63
N ASP A 154 -2.57 17.27 0.72
CA ASP A 154 -2.49 18.20 -0.40
C ASP A 154 -1.79 17.53 -1.60
N VAL A 155 -2.33 17.76 -2.80
CA VAL A 155 -1.85 17.15 -4.04
C VAL A 155 -0.41 17.54 -4.35
N ASN A 156 0.00 18.78 -4.05
CA ASN A 156 1.37 19.24 -4.31
C ASN A 156 2.37 18.52 -3.40
N VAL A 157 1.99 18.27 -2.14
CA VAL A 157 2.81 17.48 -1.20
C VAL A 157 3.02 16.07 -1.75
N MET A 158 1.99 15.45 -2.32
CA MET A 158 2.12 14.12 -2.92
C MET A 158 3.03 14.14 -4.16
N HIS A 159 2.91 15.15 -5.02
CA HIS A 159 3.78 15.28 -6.20
C HIS A 159 5.25 15.43 -5.79
N GLU A 160 5.54 16.24 -4.78
CA GLU A 160 6.89 16.46 -4.29
C GLU A 160 7.47 15.19 -3.64
N GLU A 161 6.67 14.47 -2.86
CA GLU A 161 7.07 13.19 -2.28
C GLU A 161 7.37 12.16 -3.38
N ALA A 162 6.52 12.03 -4.39
CA ALA A 162 6.73 11.10 -5.50
C ALA A 162 8.01 11.43 -6.29
N ARG A 163 8.28 12.72 -6.57
CA ARG A 163 9.54 13.16 -7.20
C ARG A 163 10.75 12.84 -6.34
N THR A 164 10.65 13.06 -5.03
CA THR A 164 11.71 12.76 -4.08
C THR A 164 12.01 11.27 -4.04
N LEU A 165 10.98 10.42 -3.85
CA LEU A 165 11.14 8.97 -3.84
C LEU A 165 11.70 8.44 -5.16
N LYS A 166 11.29 9.01 -6.30
CA LYS A 166 11.84 8.65 -7.62
C LYS A 166 13.34 8.93 -7.71
N LYS A 167 13.80 10.08 -7.18
CA LYS A 167 15.23 10.41 -7.12
C LYS A 167 15.97 9.45 -6.17
N ARG A 168 15.43 9.25 -4.97
CA ARG A 168 16.03 8.40 -3.92
C ARG A 168 16.11 6.93 -4.34
N LEU A 169 15.12 6.42 -5.08
CA LEU A 169 15.14 5.06 -5.62
C LEU A 169 16.28 4.88 -6.63
N ARG A 170 16.57 5.89 -7.47
CA ARG A 170 17.73 5.85 -8.38
C ARG A 170 19.05 5.88 -7.63
N GLU A 171 19.12 6.60 -6.51
CA GLU A 171 20.32 6.61 -5.65
C GLU A 171 20.51 5.24 -4.98
N PHE A 172 19.44 4.69 -4.40
CA PHE A 172 19.42 3.35 -3.81
C PHE A 172 19.94 2.28 -4.78
N LEU A 173 19.44 2.26 -6.02
CA LEU A 173 19.87 1.27 -7.01
C LEU A 173 21.31 1.43 -7.49
N LYS A 174 21.88 2.64 -7.37
CA LYS A 174 23.31 2.87 -7.62
C LYS A 174 24.17 2.43 -6.44
N GLU A 175 23.67 2.59 -5.22
CA GLU A 175 24.34 2.18 -3.98
C GLU A 175 24.36 0.65 -3.83
N PHE A 176 23.30 -0.03 -4.28
CA PHE A 176 23.14 -1.49 -4.22
C PHE A 176 23.00 -2.11 -5.61
N PRO A 177 24.10 -2.19 -6.39
CA PRO A 177 24.07 -2.69 -7.76
C PRO A 177 23.60 -4.16 -7.86
N GLU A 178 23.80 -4.98 -6.83
CA GLU A 178 23.30 -6.36 -6.78
C GLU A 178 21.76 -6.43 -6.74
N ILE A 179 21.11 -5.44 -6.09
CA ILE A 179 19.65 -5.31 -6.11
C ILE A 179 19.20 -4.86 -7.49
N ASN A 180 19.95 -3.96 -8.13
CA ASN A 180 19.69 -3.52 -9.49
C ASN A 180 19.88 -4.64 -10.52
N GLU A 181 20.87 -5.51 -10.37
CA GLU A 181 21.04 -6.69 -11.23
C GLU A 181 19.90 -7.68 -11.03
N LYS A 182 19.50 -7.92 -9.78
CA LYS A 182 18.42 -8.84 -9.46
C LYS A 182 17.06 -8.34 -9.96
N TRP A 183 16.78 -7.03 -9.90
CA TRP A 183 15.44 -6.49 -10.09
C TRP A 183 15.30 -5.42 -11.18
N GLY A 184 16.39 -4.80 -11.60
CA GLY A 184 16.44 -3.54 -12.34
C GLY A 184 16.51 -3.63 -13.86
N GLU A 185 16.24 -4.79 -14.48
CA GLU A 185 16.25 -4.95 -15.95
C GLU A 185 15.26 -4.06 -16.73
N HIS A 186 14.48 -3.18 -16.07
CA HIS A 186 13.40 -2.40 -16.69
C HIS A 186 13.31 -0.92 -16.28
N ILE A 187 14.39 -0.29 -15.80
CA ILE A 187 14.37 1.14 -15.38
C ILE A 187 14.91 2.07 -16.47
#